data_AF-A0A7Y4AJH3-F1
#
_entry.id   AF-A0A7Y4AJH3-F1
#
_cell.length_a   1.000
_cell.length_b   1.000
_cell.length_c   1.000
_cell.angle_alpha   90.00
_cell.angle_beta   90.00
_cell.angle_gamma   90.00
#
_symmetry.space_group_name_H-M   'P 1'
#
loop_
_entity.id
_entity.type
_entity.pdbx_description
1 polymer ?
#
loop_
_entity_poly.entity_id
_entity_poly.type
_entity_poly.pdbx_seq_one_letter_code
_entity_poly.pdbx_strand_id
1 'polypeptide(L)'
;MSVATVEHSTAVPPLENPCPDLPCWSLNQEQKVRGLTFLQRTKKELGERQLQPLRLERKELQEKYDSSDCRIQQLHLARQIKSIDASAMDIQSRWS
;
A
#
# COMPACT_ATOMS: atom_id res chain seq x y z
N MET A 1 -28.65 -15.33 -43.61
CA MET A 1 -28.02 -15.00 -42.32
C MET A 1 -27.93 -13.48 -42.26
N SER A 2 -28.95 -12.81 -41.72
CA SER A 2 -29.03 -11.34 -41.68
C SER A 2 -28.23 -10.84 -40.47
N VAL A 3 -27.18 -10.06 -40.71
CA VAL A 3 -26.34 -9.46 -39.67
C VAL A 3 -27.07 -8.23 -39.15
N ALA A 4 -27.55 -8.29 -37.90
CA ALA A 4 -28.15 -7.14 -37.25
C ALA A 4 -27.07 -6.07 -37.02
N THR A 5 -27.22 -4.92 -37.67
CA THR A 5 -26.39 -3.74 -37.46
C THR A 5 -26.69 -3.14 -36.09
N VAL A 6 -25.77 -3.27 -35.14
CA VAL A 6 -25.83 -2.62 -33.84
C VAL A 6 -25.50 -1.14 -34.04
N GLU A 7 -26.52 -0.29 -34.05
CA GLU A 7 -26.35 1.15 -34.07
C GLU A 7 -25.66 1.61 -32.78
N HIS A 8 -24.43 2.09 -32.91
CA HIS A 8 -23.71 2.70 -31.80
C HIS A 8 -24.20 4.13 -31.62
N SER A 9 -25.09 4.33 -30.65
CA SER A 9 -25.53 5.65 -30.22
C SER A 9 -24.32 6.44 -29.70
N THR A 10 -24.02 7.58 -30.33
CA THR A 10 -22.91 8.50 -30.00
C THR A 10 -23.23 9.45 -28.84
N ALA A 11 -24.34 9.23 -28.13
CA ALA A 11 -24.69 10.01 -26.96
C ALA A 11 -23.80 9.59 -25.78
N VAL A 12 -22.73 10.36 -25.53
CA VAL A 12 -21.93 10.24 -24.31
C VAL A 12 -22.86 10.63 -23.14
N PRO A 13 -23.28 9.69 -22.28
CA PRO A 13 -24.11 10.04 -21.14
C PRO A 13 -23.31 10.96 -20.20
N PRO A 14 -23.99 11.85 -19.46
CA PRO A 14 -23.33 12.67 -18.44
C PRO A 14 -22.48 11.77 -17.53
N LEU A 15 -21.27 12.24 -17.17
CA LEU A 15 -20.26 11.52 -16.36
C LEU A 15 -20.79 11.11 -14.95
N GLU A 16 -22.04 11.43 -14.64
CA GLU A 16 -22.74 11.21 -13.38
C GLU A 16 -23.47 9.86 -13.32
N ASN A 17 -23.63 9.16 -14.44
CA ASN A 17 -24.21 7.81 -14.44
C ASN A 17 -23.10 6.77 -14.24
N PRO A 18 -23.10 5.99 -13.13
CA PRO A 18 -22.19 4.86 -13.01
C PRO A 18 -22.38 3.94 -14.21
N CYS A 19 -21.28 3.42 -14.77
CA CYS A 19 -21.33 2.50 -15.89
C CYS A 19 -22.36 1.40 -15.60
N PRO A 20 -23.31 1.13 -16.51
CA PRO A 20 -24.29 0.08 -16.30
C PRO A 20 -23.55 -1.24 -16.07
N ASP A 21 -23.88 -1.93 -14.97
CA ASP A 21 -23.35 -3.26 -14.62
C ASP A 21 -23.86 -4.30 -15.62
N LEU A 22 -23.34 -4.24 -16.84
CA LEU A 22 -23.59 -5.22 -17.86
C LEU A 22 -22.59 -6.35 -17.68
N PRO A 23 -23.03 -7.62 -17.73
CA PRO A 23 -22.16 -8.77 -17.44
C PRO A 23 -20.97 -8.90 -18.41
N CYS A 24 -21.04 -8.27 -19.58
CA CYS A 24 -19.92 -8.15 -20.53
C CYS A 24 -18.87 -7.08 -20.16
N TRP A 25 -19.18 -6.18 -19.22
CA TRP A 25 -18.33 -5.08 -18.77
C TRP A 25 -17.97 -5.13 -17.28
N SER A 26 -18.59 -6.02 -16.50
CA SER A 26 -18.25 -6.27 -15.10
C SER A 26 -17.29 -7.44 -14.94
N LEU A 27 -16.35 -7.36 -13.99
CA LEU A 27 -15.51 -8.49 -13.61
C LEU A 27 -16.36 -9.64 -13.03
N ASN A 28 -16.07 -10.87 -13.45
CA ASN A 28 -16.68 -12.06 -12.83
C ASN A 28 -16.11 -12.29 -11.41
N GLN A 29 -16.76 -13.17 -10.64
CA GLN A 29 -16.37 -13.41 -9.25
C GLN A 29 -14.91 -13.89 -9.12
N GLU A 30 -14.44 -14.74 -10.02
CA GLU A 30 -13.08 -15.26 -10.03
C GLU A 30 -12.04 -14.15 -10.27
N GLN A 31 -12.32 -13.26 -11.22
CA GLN A 31 -11.48 -12.10 -11.52
C GLN A 31 -11.43 -11.12 -10.35
N LYS A 32 -12.57 -10.89 -9.66
CA LYS A 32 -12.61 -10.06 -8.45
C LYS A 32 -11.77 -10.66 -7.34
N VAL A 33 -11.92 -11.96 -7.06
CA VAL A 33 -11.13 -12.66 -6.04
C VAL A 33 -9.64 -12.59 -6.38
N ARG A 34 -9.27 -12.86 -7.64
CA ARG A 34 -7.88 -12.76 -8.11
C ARG A 34 -7.34 -11.34 -7.99
N GLY A 35 -8.12 -10.32 -8.32
CA GLY A 35 -7.75 -8.92 -8.15
C GLY A 35 -7.50 -8.56 -6.69
N LEU A 36 -8.39 -8.98 -5.79
CA LEU A 36 -8.25 -8.74 -4.35
C LEU A 36 -7.00 -9.41 -3.77
N THR A 37 -6.66 -10.64 -4.18
CA THR A 37 -5.44 -11.30 -3.71
C THR A 37 -4.18 -10.58 -4.18
N PHE A 38 -4.15 -10.11 -5.42
CA PHE A 38 -3.04 -9.29 -5.91
C PHE A 38 -2.93 -7.97 -5.15
N LEU A 39 -4.04 -7.27 -4.90
CA LEU A 39 -4.03 -6.04 -4.12
C LEU A 39 -3.50 -6.25 -2.70
N GLN A 40 -3.93 -7.31 -2.02
CA GLN A 40 -3.43 -7.67 -0.70
C GLN A 40 -1.92 -7.97 -0.71
N ARG A 41 -1.45 -8.70 -1.72
CA ARG A 41 -0.02 -9.00 -1.90
C ARG A 41 0.78 -7.72 -2.12
N THR A 42 0.34 -6.86 -3.04
CA THR A 42 1.02 -5.60 -3.35
C THR A 42 1.07 -4.67 -2.13
N LYS A 43 -0.02 -4.57 -1.35
CA LYS A 43 -0.01 -3.82 -0.08
C LYS A 43 1.07 -4.30 0.88
N LYS A 44 1.20 -5.62 1.07
CA LYS A 44 2.24 -6.22 1.91
C LYS A 44 3.64 -5.93 1.38
N GLU A 45 3.86 -6.08 0.07
CA GLU A 45 5.15 -5.81 -0.56
C GLU A 45 5.57 -4.34 -0.42
N LEU A 46 4.63 -3.40 -0.61
CA LEU A 46 4.89 -1.97 -0.43
C LEU A 46 5.15 -1.60 1.04
N GLY A 47 4.37 -2.15 1.97
CA GLY A 47 4.60 -1.97 3.41
C GLY A 47 5.98 -2.46 3.82
N GLU A 48 6.38 -3.66 3.39
CA GLU A 48 7.68 -4.24 3.72
C GLU A 48 8.84 -3.43 3.12
N ARG A 49 8.70 -2.95 1.88
CA ARG A 49 9.71 -2.05 1.26
C ARG A 49 9.93 -0.76 2.06
N GLN A 50 8.88 -0.23 2.69
CA GLN A 50 9.00 0.96 3.53
C GLN A 50 9.53 0.65 4.94
N LEU A 51 9.22 -0.52 5.49
CA LEU A 51 9.65 -0.93 6.83
C LEU A 51 11.11 -1.41 6.86
N GLN A 52 11.60 -2.05 5.79
CA GLN A 52 12.97 -2.57 5.73
C GLN A 52 14.05 -1.51 6.06
N PRO A 53 14.08 -0.32 5.43
CA PRO A 53 15.11 0.68 5.74
C PRO A 53 15.02 1.15 7.20
N LEU A 54 13.82 1.34 7.74
CA LEU A 54 13.63 1.75 9.14
C LEU A 54 14.14 0.70 10.12
N ARG A 55 13.96 -0.60 9.81
CA ARG A 55 14.51 -1.70 10.64
C ARG A 55 16.04 -1.71 10.63
N LEU A 56 16.66 -1.40 9.49
CA LEU A 56 18.12 -1.30 9.38
C LEU A 56 18.62 -0.10 10.19
N GLU A 57 18.05 1.08 9.98
CA GLU A 57 18.42 2.31 10.68
C GLU A 57 18.25 2.16 12.20
N ARG A 58 17.14 1.53 12.64
CA ARG A 58 16.92 1.23 14.07
C ARG A 58 18.02 0.34 14.64
N LYS A 59 18.45 -0.69 13.91
CA LYS A 59 19.54 -1.58 14.35
C LYS A 59 20.85 -0.82 14.48
N GLU A 60 21.20 -0.01 13.49
CA GLU A 60 22.42 0.80 13.52
C GLU A 60 22.43 1.79 14.69
N LEU A 61 21.29 2.43 14.98
CA LEU A 61 21.18 3.34 16.12
C LEU A 61 21.23 2.60 17.45
N GLN A 62 20.66 1.39 17.52
CA GLN A 62 20.74 0.55 18.71
C GLN A 62 22.17 0.12 18.99
N GLU A 63 22.92 -0.30 17.97
CA GLU A 63 24.34 -0.65 18.11
C GLU A 63 25.16 0.55 18.60
N LYS A 64 24.92 1.74 18.05
CA LYS A 64 25.56 2.99 18.51
C LYS A 64 25.17 3.35 19.94
N TYR A 65 23.93 3.05 20.35
CA TYR A 65 23.46 3.30 21.70
C TYR A 65 24.17 2.37 22.69
N ASP A 66 24.24 1.09 22.36
CA ASP A 66 24.87 0.05 23.18
C ASP A 66 26.39 0.26 23.29
N SER A 67 27.02 0.83 22.26
CA SER A 67 28.46 1.12 22.23
C SER A 67 28.85 2.50 22.79
N SER A 68 27.88 3.36 23.15
CA SER A 68 28.18 4.74 23.57
C SER A 68 28.41 4.81 25.08
N ASP A 69 29.58 5.31 25.49
CA ASP A 69 29.90 5.57 26.90
C ASP A 69 29.39 6.93 27.40
N CYS A 70 28.83 7.76 26.50
CA CYS A 70 28.37 9.10 26.82
C CYS A 70 26.86 9.15 27.03
N ARG A 71 26.43 9.45 28.26
CA ARG A 71 25.01 9.56 28.63
C ARG A 71 24.22 10.54 27.76
N ILE A 72 24.82 11.67 27.36
CA ILE A 72 24.15 12.66 26.50
C ILE A 72 23.91 12.08 25.10
N GLN A 73 24.89 11.34 24.55
CA GLN A 73 24.76 10.70 23.26
C GLN A 73 23.73 9.56 23.30
N GLN A 74 23.74 8.74 24.35
CA GLN A 74 22.71 7.72 24.57
C GLN A 74 21.30 8.33 24.58
N LEU A 75 21.10 9.45 25.28
CA LEU A 75 19.80 10.15 25.29
C LEU A 75 19.38 10.66 23.90
N HIS A 76 20.34 11.14 23.09
CA HIS A 76 20.07 11.56 21.72
C HIS A 76 19.66 10.38 20.84
N LEU A 77 20.42 9.29 20.88
CA LEU A 77 20.15 8.06 20.14
C LEU A 77 18.80 7.44 20.53
N ALA A 78 18.46 7.42 21.82
CA ALA A 78 17.17 6.93 22.30
C ALA A 78 15.99 7.71 21.71
N ARG A 79 16.12 9.03 21.54
CA ARG A 79 15.07 9.85 20.89
C ARG A 79 14.94 9.51 19.41
N GLN A 80 16.05 9.30 18.71
CA GLN A 80 16.04 8.92 17.31
C GLN A 80 15.39 7.54 17.12
N ILE A 81 15.76 6.55 17.93
CA ILE A 81 15.14 5.22 17.92
C ILE A 81 13.62 5.33 18.13
N LYS A 82 13.19 6.13 19.12
CA LYS A 82 11.76 6.35 19.37
C LYS A 82 11.04 6.98 18.18
N SER A 83 11.69 7.89 17.47
CA SER A 83 11.14 8.51 16.26
C SER A 83 10.96 7.47 15.15
N ILE A 84 11.94 6.61 14.93
CA ILE A 84 11.87 5.53 13.93
C ILE A 84 10.78 4.53 14.29
N ASP A 85 10.68 4.14 15.56
CA ASP A 85 9.64 3.23 16.04
C ASP A 85 8.23 3.82 15.79
N ALA A 86 8.04 5.12 16.02
CA ALA A 86 6.79 5.80 15.72
C ALA A 86 6.48 5.82 14.21
N SER A 87 7.47 6.12 13.37
CA SER A 87 7.30 6.07 11.90
C SER A 87 7.00 4.66 11.40
N ALA A 88 7.62 3.64 11.97
CA ALA A 88 7.36 2.25 11.63
C ALA A 88 5.92 1.83 12.02
N MET A 89 5.44 2.26 13.19
CA MET A 89 4.05 2.03 13.61
C MET A 89 3.03 2.68 12.65
N ASP A 90 3.29 3.91 12.21
CA ASP A 90 2.42 4.61 11.25
C ASP A 90 2.35 3.90 9.89
N ILE A 91 3.51 3.50 9.36
CA ILE A 91 3.59 2.72 8.12
C ILE A 91 2.84 1.39 8.29
N GLN A 92 3.04 0.69 9.42
CA GLN A 92 2.37 -0.57 9.67
C GLN A 92 0.84 -0.39 9.73
N SER A 93 0.34 0.65 10.39
CA SER A 93 -1.09 1.00 10.46
C SER A 93 -1.68 1.29 9.07
N ARG A 94 -0.92 2.00 8.21
CA ARG A 94 -1.37 2.34 6.85
C ARG A 94 -1.49 1.14 5.92
N TRP A 95 -0.62 0.14 6.08
CA TRP A 95 -0.54 -1.02 5.19
C TRP A 95 -1.17 -2.31 5.75
N SER A 96 -1.58 -2.31 7.03
CA SER A 96 -2.31 -3.41 7.67
C SER A 96 -3.74 -3.58 7.15
#